data_AF-A0A1Q8YAB1-F1
#
_entry.id   AF-A0A1Q8YAB1-F1
#
_cell.length_a   1.000
_cell.length_b   1.000
_cell.length_c   1.000
_cell.angle_alpha   90.00
_cell.angle_beta   90.00
_cell.angle_gamma   90.00
#
_symmetry.space_group_name_H-M   'P 1'
#
loop_
_entity.id
_entity.type
_entity.pdbx_description
1 polymer ?
#
loop_
_entity_poly.entity_id
_entity_poly.type
_entity_poly.pdbx_seq_one_letter_code
_entity_poly.pdbx_strand_id
1 'polypeptide(L)'
;MSALDWIFAVVLVLSMALGAWRGLVYEVLSLVNWVVAFVLARLFALDAAQMLPMSGASSAMRYGAGFLLVFVLVLVVGGLLAVVIKKLTAAVGLSPVDRTLGAIFGATRGVLLLLLATVVVHLTPMKDSVSWQESVGARLAAGTLKGLKPSLPRDLDKFLPA
;
A
#
# COMPACT_ATOMS: atom_id res chain seq x y z
N MET A 1 13.44 -17.84 -19.59
CA MET A 1 12.95 -16.84 -18.64
C MET A 1 12.74 -15.57 -19.43
N SER A 2 11.53 -15.03 -19.44
CA SER A 2 11.23 -13.84 -20.23
C SER A 2 11.75 -12.58 -19.51
N ALA A 3 11.90 -11.46 -20.22
CA ALA A 3 12.31 -10.19 -19.61
C ALA A 3 11.37 -9.75 -18.48
N LEU A 4 10.10 -10.16 -18.53
CA LEU A 4 9.13 -9.91 -17.46
C LEU A 4 9.44 -10.66 -16.17
N ASP A 5 10.04 -11.85 -16.24
CA ASP A 5 10.43 -12.59 -15.03
C ASP A 5 11.48 -11.82 -14.22
N TRP A 6 12.39 -11.11 -14.89
CA TRP A 6 13.35 -10.22 -14.24
C TRP A 6 12.67 -9.01 -13.61
N ILE A 7 11.66 -8.44 -14.25
CA ILE A 7 10.88 -7.33 -13.66
C ILE A 7 10.17 -7.78 -12.39
N PHE A 8 9.52 -8.96 -12.41
CA PHE A 8 8.87 -9.53 -11.23
C PHE A 8 9.88 -9.77 -10.10
N ALA A 9 11.04 -10.35 -10.41
CA ALA A 9 12.10 -10.60 -9.44
C ALA A 9 12.62 -9.28 -8.84
N VAL A 10 12.88 -8.25 -9.66
CA VAL A 10 13.34 -6.95 -9.19
C VAL A 10 12.31 -6.30 -8.27
N VAL A 11 11.02 -6.32 -8.64
CA VAL A 11 9.95 -5.77 -7.78
C VAL A 11 9.91 -6.48 -6.42
N LEU A 12 10.00 -7.81 -6.39
CA LEU A 12 10.01 -8.58 -5.15
C LEU A 12 11.25 -8.27 -4.30
N VAL A 13 12.45 -8.34 -4.88
CA VAL A 13 13.70 -8.09 -4.18
C VAL A 13 13.75 -6.66 -3.64
N LEU A 14 13.35 -5.66 -4.44
CA LEU A 14 13.28 -4.28 -3.98
C LEU A 14 12.25 -4.12 -2.86
N SER A 15 11.06 -4.71 -2.98
CA SER A 15 10.05 -4.60 -1.94
C SER A 15 10.50 -5.26 -0.63
N MET A 16 11.18 -6.41 -0.71
CA MET A 16 11.80 -7.09 0.44
C MET A 16 12.93 -6.24 1.05
N ALA A 17 13.83 -5.69 0.24
CA ALA A 17 14.93 -4.85 0.70
C ALA A 17 14.43 -3.57 1.37
N LEU A 18 13.41 -2.93 0.79
CA LEU A 18 12.75 -1.77 1.38
C LEU A 18 12.06 -2.11 2.70
N GLY A 19 11.38 -3.27 2.77
CA GLY A 19 10.77 -3.76 4.00
C GLY A 19 11.83 -4.06 5.07
N ALA A 20 12.95 -4.67 4.70
CA ALA A 20 14.08 -4.94 5.58
C ALA A 20 14.74 -3.66 6.10
N TRP A 21 14.84 -2.62 5.27
CA TRP A 21 15.41 -1.33 5.68
C TRP A 21 14.45 -0.55 6.59
N ARG A 22 13.15 -0.54 6.24
CA ARG A 22 12.14 0.18 7.01
C ARG A 22 11.82 -0.51 8.33
N GLY A 23 11.80 -1.84 8.36
CA GLY A 23 11.38 -2.65 9.50
C GLY A 23 9.86 -2.80 9.57
N LEU A 24 9.38 -3.94 10.11
CA LEU A 24 7.95 -4.24 10.24
C LEU A 24 7.22 -3.18 11.06
N VAL A 25 7.78 -2.80 12.22
CA VAL A 25 7.16 -1.86 13.16
C VAL A 25 6.85 -0.55 12.46
N TYR A 26 7.79 -0.03 11.69
CA TYR A 26 7.57 1.22 10.96
C TYR A 26 6.53 1.08 9.86
N GLU A 27 6.52 -0.04 9.12
CA GLU A 27 5.52 -0.28 8.08
C GLU A 27 4.10 -0.41 8.66
N VAL A 28 3.93 -1.17 9.73
CA VAL A 28 2.63 -1.34 10.40
C VAL A 28 2.15 -0.01 11.00
N LEU A 29 3.01 0.70 11.72
CA LEU A 29 2.66 2.00 12.30
C LEU A 29 2.33 3.03 11.22
N SER A 30 3.04 3.01 10.09
CA SER A 30 2.72 3.87 8.94
C SER A 30 1.34 3.57 8.38
N LEU A 31 0.96 2.29 8.24
CA LEU A 31 -0.35 1.90 7.74
C LEU A 31 -1.47 2.28 8.72
N VAL A 32 -1.26 2.01 10.01
CA VAL A 32 -2.19 2.42 11.08
C VAL A 32 -2.35 3.93 11.08
N ASN A 33 -1.26 4.69 10.95
CA ASN A 33 -1.30 6.15 10.90
C ASN A 33 -2.13 6.67 9.71
N TRP A 34 -2.04 6.04 8.53
CA TRP A 34 -2.89 6.39 7.39
C TRP A 34 -4.38 6.18 7.68
N VAL A 35 -4.75 5.06 8.31
CA VAL A 35 -6.14 4.77 8.68
C VAL A 35 -6.63 5.77 9.73
N VAL A 36 -5.84 6.00 10.78
CA VAL A 36 -6.17 6.94 11.86
C VAL A 36 -6.29 8.36 11.31
N ALA A 37 -5.37 8.79 10.44
CA ALA A 37 -5.45 10.09 9.78
C ALA A 37 -6.72 10.23 8.97
N PHE A 38 -7.12 9.23 8.19
CA PHE A 38 -8.36 9.27 7.42
C PHE A 38 -9.60 9.37 8.32
N VAL A 39 -9.67 8.56 9.37
CA VAL A 39 -10.80 8.56 10.32
C VAL A 39 -10.90 9.91 11.04
N LEU A 40 -9.80 10.41 11.62
CA LEU A 40 -9.79 11.69 12.32
C LEU A 40 -10.07 12.86 11.37
N ALA A 41 -9.52 12.84 10.15
CA ALA A 41 -9.81 13.84 9.14
C ALA A 41 -11.30 13.88 8.81
N ARG A 42 -11.96 12.72 8.67
CA ARG A 42 -13.41 12.67 8.44
C ARG A 42 -14.21 13.23 9.61
N LEU A 43 -13.79 12.95 10.85
CA LEU A 43 -14.50 13.39 12.05
C LEU A 43 -14.35 14.89 12.30
N PHE A 44 -13.14 15.45 12.13
CA PHE A 44 -12.81 16.82 12.49
C PHE A 44 -12.74 17.78 11.29
N ALA A 45 -13.03 17.31 10.06
CA ALA A 45 -12.97 18.15 8.86
C ALA A 45 -13.85 19.40 8.97
N LEU A 46 -15.06 19.28 9.52
CA LEU A 46 -15.98 20.41 9.65
C LEU A 46 -15.48 21.43 10.67
N ASP A 47 -15.01 20.97 11.84
CA ASP A 47 -14.47 21.86 12.88
C ASP A 47 -13.24 22.61 12.36
N ALA A 48 -12.32 21.90 11.70
CA ALA A 48 -11.15 22.50 11.06
C ALA A 48 -11.56 23.49 9.94
N ALA A 49 -12.59 23.18 9.16
CA ALA A 49 -13.09 24.04 8.08
C ALA A 49 -13.70 25.36 8.60
N GLN A 50 -14.21 25.39 9.83
CA GLN A 50 -14.73 26.61 10.46
C GLN A 50 -13.61 27.55 10.90
N MET A 51 -12.46 27.01 11.28
CA MET A 51 -11.29 27.79 11.69
C MET A 51 -10.53 28.41 10.50
N LEU A 52 -10.80 27.93 9.28
CA LEU A 52 -10.13 28.41 8.07
C LEU A 52 -10.81 29.68 7.53
N PRO A 53 -10.05 30.76 7.22
CA PRO A 53 -10.59 32.02 6.72
C PRO A 53 -10.98 31.91 5.24
N MET A 54 -12.03 31.14 4.94
CA MET A 54 -12.53 30.86 3.59
C MET A 54 -13.98 31.33 3.40
N SER A 55 -14.23 32.60 3.69
CA SER A 55 -15.59 33.19 3.67
C SER A 55 -16.26 33.20 2.28
N GLY A 56 -15.51 33.01 1.19
CA GLY A 56 -16.04 32.94 -0.18
C GLY A 56 -16.02 31.55 -0.84
N ALA A 57 -15.56 30.51 -0.14
CA ALA A 57 -15.43 29.17 -0.71
C ALA A 57 -16.71 28.34 -0.54
N SER A 58 -16.96 27.42 -1.48
CA SER A 58 -18.09 26.49 -1.40
C SER A 58 -17.96 25.56 -0.18
N SER A 59 -19.09 25.04 0.31
CA SER A 59 -19.13 24.12 1.44
C SER A 59 -18.24 22.89 1.22
N ALA A 60 -18.23 22.34 0.00
CA ALA A 60 -17.38 21.22 -0.39
C ALA A 60 -15.88 21.57 -0.35
N MET A 61 -15.49 22.75 -0.83
CA MET A 61 -14.10 23.22 -0.81
C MET A 61 -13.62 23.42 0.64
N ARG A 62 -14.45 24.03 1.48
CA ARG A 62 -14.15 24.25 2.91
C ARG A 62 -13.96 22.93 3.65
N TYR A 63 -14.89 21.99 3.47
CA TYR A 63 -14.77 20.65 4.05
C TYR A 63 -13.50 19.94 3.55
N GLY A 64 -13.23 19.98 2.25
CA GLY A 64 -12.03 19.38 1.66
C GLY A 64 -10.74 19.95 2.25
N ALA A 65 -10.68 21.27 2.45
CA ALA A 65 -9.54 21.92 3.09
C ALA A 65 -9.38 21.55 4.57
N GLY A 66 -10.47 21.52 5.34
CA GLY A 66 -10.46 21.07 6.73
C GLY A 66 -10.03 19.60 6.86
N PHE A 67 -10.56 18.73 6.01
CA PHE A 67 -10.16 17.34 5.91
C PHE A 67 -8.65 17.23 5.64
N LEU A 68 -8.15 17.92 4.60
CA LEU A 68 -6.74 17.85 4.23
C LEU A 68 -5.83 18.35 5.35
N LEU A 69 -6.21 19.43 6.04
CA LEU A 69 -5.46 19.97 7.17
C LEU A 69 -5.32 18.95 8.30
N VAL A 70 -6.44 18.39 8.75
CA VAL A 70 -6.44 17.38 9.84
C VAL A 70 -5.68 16.14 9.39
N PHE A 71 -5.91 15.69 8.15
CA PHE A 71 -5.26 14.51 7.60
C PHE A 71 -3.72 14.64 7.61
N VAL A 72 -3.20 15.75 7.08
CA VAL A 72 -1.75 16.02 7.06
C VAL A 72 -1.20 16.16 8.48
N LEU A 73 -1.90 16.87 9.36
CA LEU A 73 -1.46 17.05 10.74
C LEU A 73 -1.32 15.71 11.46
N VAL A 74 -2.32 14.83 11.36
CA VAL A 74 -2.27 13.50 11.97
C VAL A 74 -1.17 12.66 11.34
N LEU A 75 -1.01 12.68 10.00
CA LEU A 75 0.07 11.96 9.34
C LEU A 75 1.45 12.38 9.85
N VAL A 76 1.69 13.69 10.01
CA VAL A 76 2.96 14.22 10.52
C VAL A 76 3.17 13.78 11.97
N VAL A 77 2.18 13.98 12.85
CA VAL A 77 2.29 13.62 14.27
C VAL A 77 2.49 12.12 14.45
N GLY A 78 1.68 11.29 13.80
CA GLY A 78 1.81 9.84 13.86
C GLY A 78 3.09 9.33 13.19
N GLY A 79 3.59 10.01 12.16
CA GLY A 79 4.87 9.70 11.53
C GLY A 79 6.06 9.94 12.48
N LEU A 80 6.03 11.05 13.23
CA LEU A 80 7.01 11.33 14.28
C LEU A 80 6.96 10.28 15.38
N LEU A 81 5.76 9.90 15.84
CA LEU A 81 5.59 8.83 16.83
C LEU A 81 6.15 7.49 16.32
N ALA A 82 5.92 7.15 15.05
CA ALA A 82 6.47 5.93 14.45
C ALA A 82 8.00 5.92 14.45
N VAL A 83 8.64 7.06 14.19
CA VAL A 83 10.11 7.19 14.26
C VAL A 83 10.60 6.99 15.70
N VAL A 84 9.91 7.54 16.69
CA VAL A 84 10.27 7.35 18.11
C VAL A 84 10.14 5.87 18.50
N ILE A 85 9.03 5.22 18.16
CA ILE A 85 8.81 3.81 18.47
C ILE A 85 9.86 2.92 17.76
N LYS A 86 10.23 3.25 16.52
CA LYS A 86 11.32 2.56 15.82
C LYS A 86 12.66 2.71 16.56
N LYS A 87 12.97 3.87 17.12
CA LYS A 87 14.18 4.07 17.92
C LYS A 87 14.14 3.28 19.23
N LEU A 88 12.98 3.21 19.89
CA LEU A 88 12.81 2.43 21.12
C LEU A 88 12.98 0.92 20.87
N THR A 89 12.35 0.39 19.82
CA THR A 89 12.52 -1.02 19.43
C THR A 89 13.97 -1.35 19.07
N ALA A 90 14.68 -0.41 18.45
CA ALA A 90 16.12 -0.55 18.20
C ALA A 90 16.94 -0.56 19.49
N ALA A 91 16.60 0.27 20.48
CA ALA A 91 17.29 0.33 21.77
C ALA A 91 17.15 -0.97 22.59
N VAL A 92 16.03 -1.69 22.46
CA VAL A 92 15.79 -2.98 23.12
C VAL A 92 16.46 -4.15 22.38
N GLY A 93 17.16 -3.90 21.26
CA GLY A 93 17.88 -4.92 20.51
C GLY A 93 17.01 -5.77 19.57
N LEU A 94 15.73 -5.42 19.39
CA LEU A 94 14.81 -6.14 18.50
C LEU A 94 15.00 -5.80 17.01
N SER A 95 16.01 -4.99 16.67
CA SER A 95 16.28 -4.56 15.29
C SER A 95 16.41 -5.70 14.28
N PRO A 96 17.13 -6.82 14.55
CA PRO A 96 17.24 -7.90 13.56
C PRO A 96 15.89 -8.55 13.26
N VAL A 97 15.07 -8.79 14.29
CA VAL A 97 13.74 -9.38 14.16
C VAL A 97 12.79 -8.42 13.43
N ASP A 98 12.82 -7.14 13.76
CA ASP A 98 12.03 -6.11 13.08
C ASP A 98 12.35 -6.04 11.58
N ARG A 99 13.63 -6.14 11.21
CA ARG A 99 14.07 -6.12 9.80
C ARG A 99 13.73 -7.41 9.06
N THR A 100 13.86 -8.59 9.67
CA THR A 100 13.48 -9.85 9.01
C THR A 100 11.99 -9.93 8.77
N LEU A 101 11.18 -9.55 9.78
CA LEU A 101 9.74 -9.45 9.61
C LEU A 101 9.35 -8.37 8.60
N GLY A 102 10.09 -7.25 8.56
CA GLY A 102 9.93 -6.23 7.54
C GLY A 102 10.23 -6.76 6.13
N ALA A 103 11.22 -7.62 5.96
CA ALA A 103 11.50 -8.26 4.67
C ALA A 103 10.35 -9.18 4.22
N ILE A 104 9.77 -9.94 5.16
CA ILE A 104 8.60 -10.80 4.88
C ILE A 104 7.39 -9.95 4.50
N PHE A 105 7.10 -8.89 5.26
CA PHE A 105 6.03 -7.95 4.92
C PHE A 105 6.25 -7.29 3.56
N GLY A 106 7.50 -6.89 3.28
CA GLY A 106 7.93 -6.38 2.00
C GLY A 106 7.69 -7.38 0.85
N ALA A 107 7.96 -8.67 1.07
CA ALA A 107 7.64 -9.73 0.10
C ALA A 107 6.12 -9.80 -0.14
N THR A 108 5.32 -9.83 0.92
CA THR A 108 3.85 -9.86 0.82
C THR A 108 3.33 -8.65 0.04
N ARG A 109 3.81 -7.43 0.34
CA ARG A 109 3.46 -6.22 -0.41
C ARG A 109 3.89 -6.33 -1.88
N GLY A 110 5.09 -6.84 -2.15
CA GLY A 110 5.59 -7.03 -3.51
C GLY A 110 4.70 -7.98 -4.31
N VAL A 111 4.29 -9.10 -3.71
CA VAL A 111 3.34 -10.04 -4.30
C VAL A 111 2.00 -9.34 -4.56
N LEU A 112 1.44 -8.61 -3.59
CA LEU A 112 0.19 -7.87 -3.77
C LEU A 112 0.26 -6.88 -4.93
N LEU A 113 1.36 -6.13 -5.07
CA LEU A 113 1.57 -5.19 -6.18
C LEU A 113 1.63 -5.92 -7.52
N LEU A 114 2.30 -7.07 -7.60
CA LEU A 114 2.36 -7.89 -8.81
C LEU A 114 0.99 -8.47 -9.17
N LEU A 115 0.21 -8.93 -8.19
CA LEU A 115 -1.15 -9.42 -8.42
C LEU A 115 -2.06 -8.30 -8.97
N LEU A 116 -1.98 -7.09 -8.38
CA LEU A 116 -2.70 -5.92 -8.88
C LEU A 116 -2.27 -5.57 -10.31
N ALA A 117 -0.97 -5.59 -10.61
CA ALA A 117 -0.47 -5.38 -11.96
C ALA A 117 -0.98 -6.45 -12.94
N THR A 118 -1.02 -7.72 -12.53
CA THR A 118 -1.60 -8.81 -13.32
C THR A 118 -3.07 -8.56 -13.62
N VAL A 119 -3.87 -8.10 -12.65
CA VAL A 119 -5.27 -7.71 -12.90
C VAL A 119 -5.32 -6.62 -13.96
N VAL A 120 -4.55 -5.53 -13.81
CA VAL A 120 -4.51 -4.43 -14.78
C VAL A 120 -4.13 -4.91 -16.18
N VAL A 121 -3.12 -5.78 -16.31
CA VAL A 121 -2.72 -6.34 -17.60
C VAL A 121 -3.84 -7.17 -18.23
N HIS A 122 -4.62 -7.93 -17.46
CA HIS A 122 -5.77 -8.68 -17.97
C HIS A 122 -6.90 -7.79 -18.50
N LEU A 123 -6.96 -6.53 -18.07
CA LEU A 123 -7.88 -5.53 -18.62
C LEU A 123 -7.40 -4.91 -19.92
N THR A 124 -6.20 -5.25 -20.38
CA THR A 124 -5.57 -4.73 -21.59
C THR A 124 -5.29 -5.84 -22.60
N PRO A 125 -5.10 -5.52 -23.90
CA PRO A 125 -4.68 -6.50 -24.91
C PRO A 125 -3.32 -7.16 -24.63
N MET A 126 -2.56 -6.63 -23.67
CA MET A 126 -1.21 -7.09 -23.33
C MET A 126 -1.19 -8.51 -22.74
N LYS A 127 -2.33 -9.02 -22.24
CA LYS A 127 -2.48 -10.40 -21.74
C LYS A 127 -2.17 -11.47 -22.81
N ASP A 128 -2.39 -11.16 -24.09
CA ASP A 128 -2.22 -12.10 -25.21
C ASP A 128 -0.83 -12.01 -25.83
N SER A 129 0.04 -11.14 -25.31
CA SER A 129 1.40 -10.98 -25.80
C SER A 129 2.30 -12.18 -25.47
N VAL A 130 3.21 -12.50 -26.40
CA VAL A 130 4.17 -13.62 -26.26
C VAL A 130 4.99 -13.48 -24.98
N SER A 131 5.46 -12.27 -24.67
CA SER A 131 6.27 -12.01 -23.47
C SER A 131 5.51 -12.31 -22.17
N TRP A 132 4.20 -12.01 -22.12
CA TRP A 132 3.34 -12.26 -20.96
C TRP A 132 3.04 -13.75 -20.79
N GLN A 133 2.67 -14.44 -21.87
CA GLN A 133 2.35 -15.87 -21.84
C GLN A 133 3.58 -16.73 -21.49
N GLU A 134 4.78 -16.33 -21.91
CA GLU A 134 6.02 -17.03 -21.61
C GLU A 134 6.53 -16.79 -20.18
N SER A 135 6.09 -15.72 -19.49
CA SER A 135 6.54 -15.39 -18.13
C SER A 135 6.05 -16.39 -17.10
N VAL A 136 6.99 -16.97 -16.35
CA VAL A 136 6.69 -17.79 -15.17
C VAL A 136 6.00 -16.96 -14.10
N GLY A 137 6.50 -15.75 -13.86
CA GLY A 137 5.94 -14.82 -12.86
C GLY A 137 4.48 -14.46 -13.14
N ALA A 138 4.15 -14.14 -14.40
CA ALA A 138 2.78 -13.84 -14.81
C ALA A 138 1.84 -15.05 -14.64
N ARG A 139 2.30 -16.26 -14.99
CA ARG A 139 1.52 -17.50 -14.79
C ARG A 139 1.26 -17.79 -13.31
N LEU A 140 2.26 -17.64 -12.45
CA LEU A 140 2.12 -17.83 -11.00
C LEU A 140 1.16 -16.80 -10.39
N ALA A 141 1.27 -15.53 -10.80
CA ALA A 141 0.37 -14.48 -10.36
C ALA A 141 -1.08 -14.75 -10.81
N ALA A 142 -1.28 -15.16 -12.07
CA ALA A 142 -2.60 -15.53 -12.57
C ALA A 142 -3.19 -16.75 -11.83
N GLY A 143 -2.38 -17.78 -11.56
CA GLY A 143 -2.80 -18.94 -10.77
C GLY A 143 -3.20 -18.57 -9.33
N THR A 144 -2.45 -17.66 -8.71
CA THR A 144 -2.76 -17.15 -7.37
C THR A 144 -4.07 -16.37 -7.36
N LEU A 145 -4.30 -15.52 -8.36
CA LEU A 145 -5.57 -14.80 -8.53
C LEU A 145 -6.76 -15.74 -8.69
N LYS A 146 -6.62 -16.82 -9.47
CA LYS A 146 -7.68 -17.84 -9.62
C LYS A 146 -7.99 -18.53 -8.29
N GLY A 147 -6.98 -18.86 -7.49
CA GLY A 147 -7.17 -19.43 -6.17
C GLY A 147 -7.84 -18.48 -5.17
N LEU A 148 -7.66 -17.17 -5.34
CA LEU A 148 -8.27 -16.13 -4.51
C LEU A 148 -9.72 -15.82 -4.90
N LYS A 149 -10.12 -16.09 -6.16
CA LYS A 149 -11.47 -15.86 -6.70
C LYS A 149 -12.64 -16.21 -5.76
N PRO A 150 -12.69 -17.37 -5.06
CA PRO A 150 -13.80 -17.68 -4.16
C PRO A 150 -13.95 -16.74 -2.95
N SER A 151 -12.90 -15.97 -2.60
CA SER A 151 -12.92 -15.00 -1.51
C SER A 151 -13.11 -13.55 -2.00
N LEU A 152 -13.11 -13.30 -3.31
CA LEU A 152 -13.31 -11.97 -3.85
C LEU A 152 -14.81 -11.58 -3.90
N PRO A 153 -15.14 -10.30 -3.61
CA PRO A 153 -16.46 -9.75 -3.90
C PRO A 153 -16.84 -9.96 -5.37
N ARG A 154 -18.10 -10.34 -5.62
CA ARG A 154 -18.62 -10.68 -6.97
C ARG A 154 -18.40 -9.57 -8.00
N ASP A 155 -18.29 -8.32 -7.57
CA ASP A 155 -18.03 -7.16 -8.45
C ASP A 155 -16.64 -7.20 -9.12
N LEU A 156 -15.70 -7.95 -8.54
CA LEU A 156 -14.33 -8.06 -9.04
C LEU A 156 -14.13 -9.26 -10.00
N ASP A 157 -15.12 -10.16 -10.11
CA ASP A 157 -15.05 -11.32 -11.02
C ASP A 157 -14.85 -10.92 -12.48
N LYS A 158 -15.40 -9.77 -12.88
CA LYS A 158 -15.27 -9.24 -14.25
C LYS A 158 -13.85 -8.82 -14.63
N PHE A 159 -12.97 -8.64 -13.65
CA PHE A 159 -11.60 -8.16 -13.86
C PHE A 159 -10.54 -9.25 -13.70
N LEU A 160 -10.93 -10.45 -13.27
CA LEU A 160 -10.00 -11.54 -13.04
C LEU A 160 -9.72 -12.36 -14.30
N PRO A 161 -8.53 -12.99 -14.40
CA PRO A 161 -8.27 -14.01 -15.41
C PRO A 161 -9.31 -15.13 -15.32
N ALA A 162 -9.92 -15.50 -16.44
CA ALA A 162 -10.76 -16.70 -16.55
C ALA A 162 -9.93 -17.97 -16.34
#